data_AF-A0A7X4DKB5-F1
#
_entry.id   AF-A0A7X4DKB5-F1
#
_cell.length_a   1.000
_cell.length_b   1.000
_cell.length_c   1.000
_cell.angle_alpha   90.00
_cell.angle_beta   90.00
_cell.angle_gamma   90.00
#
_symmetry.space_group_name_H-M   'P 1'
#
loop_
_entity.id
_entity.type
_entity.pdbx_description
1 polymer ?
#
loop_
_entity_poly.entity_id
_entity_poly.type
_entity_poly.pdbx_seq_one_letter_code
_entity_poly.pdbx_strand_id
1 'polypeptide(L)'
;MAGNRERYSPELRRHLVELVRSGRRPRSLAREFEPSEQTIRNWVKQADLDDGRRGDGIRTEVRAELRRLKRDNKRLRIERKILRRAAAWFADEKNAGEDLGQGGRRDL
;
A
#
# COMPACT_ATOMS: atom_id res chain seq x y z
N MET A 1 -12.13 3.97 -0.90
CA MET A 1 -12.98 2.76 -0.89
C MET A 1 -12.34 1.68 -0.02
N ALA A 2 -12.54 1.74 1.30
CA ALA A 2 -12.21 0.64 2.21
C ALA A 2 -13.40 -0.32 2.22
N GLY A 3 -13.54 -1.09 1.13
CA GLY A 3 -14.68 -1.99 0.96
C GLY A 3 -14.54 -3.23 1.84
N ASN A 4 -15.45 -3.36 2.79
CA ASN A 4 -16.05 -4.64 3.20
C ASN A 4 -15.06 -5.77 3.56
N ARG A 5 -14.11 -5.51 4.47
CA ARG A 5 -13.19 -6.55 4.97
C ARG A 5 -13.81 -7.48 6.00
N GLU A 6 -15.04 -7.20 6.44
CA GLU A 6 -15.71 -7.91 7.54
C GLU A 6 -16.97 -8.67 7.14
N ARG A 7 -17.26 -8.90 5.85
CA ARG A 7 -18.48 -9.67 5.52
C ARG A 7 -18.39 -11.14 5.93
N TYR A 8 -17.19 -11.72 5.89
CA TYR A 8 -16.97 -13.14 6.16
C TYR A 8 -15.78 -13.34 7.08
N SER A 9 -15.95 -14.19 8.08
CA SER A 9 -14.89 -14.48 9.04
C SER A 9 -13.69 -15.16 8.35
N PRO A 10 -12.45 -14.89 8.80
CA PRO A 10 -11.26 -15.59 8.32
C PRO A 10 -11.37 -17.11 8.46
N GLU A 11 -12.03 -17.58 9.51
CA GLU A 11 -12.26 -19.00 9.83
C GLU A 11 -13.15 -19.63 8.76
N LEU A 12 -14.28 -19.01 8.41
CA LEU A 12 -15.18 -19.48 7.36
C LEU A 12 -14.44 -19.54 6.02
N ARG A 13 -13.67 -18.50 5.70
CA ARG A 13 -12.87 -18.47 4.47
C ARG A 13 -11.86 -19.62 4.42
N ARG A 14 -11.11 -19.87 5.50
CA ARG A 14 -10.14 -20.99 5.57
C ARG A 14 -10.84 -22.33 5.38
N HIS A 15 -11.94 -22.55 6.12
CA HIS A 15 -12.72 -23.77 6.03
C HIS A 15 -13.23 -24.05 4.61
N LEU A 16 -13.79 -23.04 3.94
CA LEU A 16 -14.28 -23.19 2.57
C LEU A 16 -13.16 -23.47 1.56
N VAL A 17 -11.96 -22.90 1.76
CA VAL A 17 -10.79 -23.21 0.93
C VAL A 17 -10.35 -24.66 1.13
N GLU A 18 -10.33 -25.15 2.37
CA GLU A 18 -10.00 -26.55 2.70
C GLU A 18 -10.98 -27.52 2.07
N LEU A 19 -12.29 -27.26 2.16
CA LEU A 19 -13.32 -28.09 1.53
C LEU A 19 -13.15 -28.15 0.01
N VAL A 20 -12.82 -27.04 -0.66
CA VAL A 20 -12.55 -27.07 -2.10
C VAL A 20 -11.31 -27.90 -2.41
N ARG A 21 -10.25 -27.77 -1.61
CA ARG A 21 -9.00 -28.55 -1.76
C ARG A 21 -9.23 -30.05 -1.53
N SER A 22 -10.20 -30.43 -0.69
CA SER A 22 -10.62 -31.82 -0.49
C SER A 22 -11.54 -32.35 -1.60
N GLY A 23 -11.79 -31.58 -2.66
CA GLY A 23 -12.56 -32.01 -3.83
C GLY A 23 -14.01 -31.51 -3.90
N ARG A 24 -14.48 -30.73 -2.92
CA ARG A 24 -15.84 -30.13 -2.99
C ARG A 24 -15.90 -29.06 -4.07
N ARG A 25 -17.03 -29.01 -4.80
CA ARG A 25 -17.24 -27.98 -5.82
C ARG A 25 -17.66 -26.64 -5.20
N PRO A 26 -17.05 -25.51 -5.57
CA PRO A 26 -17.46 -24.17 -5.10
C PRO A 26 -18.97 -23.88 -5.27
N ARG A 27 -19.60 -24.38 -6.33
CA ARG A 27 -21.06 -24.28 -6.56
C ARG A 27 -21.91 -24.93 -5.48
N SER A 28 -21.49 -26.09 -4.95
CA SER A 28 -22.19 -26.80 -3.86
C SER A 28 -22.05 -26.00 -2.58
N LEU A 29 -20.84 -25.56 -2.26
CA LEU A 29 -20.57 -24.77 -1.07
C LEU A 29 -21.34 -23.45 -1.06
N ALA A 30 -21.50 -22.78 -2.21
CA ALA A 30 -22.30 -21.56 -2.31
C ALA A 30 -23.81 -21.76 -2.09
N ARG A 31 -24.31 -23.00 -2.09
CA ARG A 31 -25.70 -23.32 -1.72
C ARG A 31 -25.86 -23.60 -0.23
N GLU A 32 -24.79 -24.06 0.41
CA GLU A 32 -24.75 -24.44 1.83
C GLU A 32 -24.31 -23.29 2.73
N PHE A 33 -23.51 -22.36 2.20
CA PHE A 33 -22.93 -21.22 2.90
C PHE A 33 -23.28 -19.91 2.19
N GLU A 34 -23.23 -18.79 2.92
CA GLU A 34 -23.56 -17.46 2.39
C GLU A 34 -22.65 -16.98 1.23
N PRO A 35 -21.33 -17.23 1.21
CA PRO A 35 -20.47 -16.73 0.14
C PRO A 35 -20.83 -17.28 -1.25
N SER A 36 -20.91 -16.39 -2.24
CA SER A 36 -21.16 -16.80 -3.62
C SER A 36 -20.05 -17.69 -4.18
N GLU A 37 -20.38 -18.50 -5.20
CA GLU A 37 -19.42 -19.38 -5.86
C GLU A 37 -18.17 -18.64 -6.33
N GLN A 38 -18.34 -17.44 -6.91
CA GLN A 38 -17.22 -16.62 -7.36
C GLN A 38 -16.34 -16.13 -6.20
N THR A 39 -16.95 -15.80 -5.07
CA THR A 39 -16.21 -15.40 -3.85
C THR A 39 -15.33 -16.55 -3.36
N ILE A 40 -15.88 -17.75 -3.30
CA ILE A 40 -15.15 -18.96 -2.90
C ILE A 40 -13.99 -19.24 -3.86
N ARG A 41 -14.21 -19.18 -5.18
CA ARG A 41 -13.15 -19.35 -6.19
C ARG A 41 -12.02 -18.32 -6.03
N ASN A 42 -12.37 -17.07 -5.77
CA ASN A 42 -11.38 -16.00 -5.55
C ASN A 42 -10.53 -16.27 -4.31
N TRP A 43 -11.12 -16.79 -3.23
CA TRP A 43 -10.39 -17.15 -2.02
C TRP A 43 -9.43 -18.30 -2.24
N VAL A 44 -9.86 -19.34 -2.97
CA VAL A 44 -9.00 -20.47 -3.34
C VAL A 44 -7.84 -19.98 -4.20
N LYS A 45 -8.12 -19.16 -5.23
CA LYS A 45 -7.07 -18.57 -6.07
C LYS A 45 -6.04 -17.79 -5.24
N GLN A 46 -6.50 -16.93 -4.33
CA GLN A 46 -5.58 -16.16 -3.49
C GLN A 46 -4.81 -17.05 -2.52
N ALA A 47 -5.43 -18.07 -1.93
CA ALA A 47 -4.75 -19.03 -1.06
C ALA A 47 -3.68 -19.83 -1.82
N ASP A 48 -3.94 -20.21 -3.07
CA ASP A 48 -2.96 -20.91 -3.91
C ASP A 48 -1.77 -20.01 -4.30
N LEU A 49 -2.01 -18.71 -4.52
CA LEU A 49 -0.93 -17.73 -4.73
C LEU A 49 -0.08 -17.56 -3.46
N ASP A 50 -0.75 -17.41 -2.32
CA ASP A 50 -0.11 -17.20 -1.02
C ASP A 50 0.70 -18.44 -0.60
N ASP A 51 0.19 -19.64 -0.86
CA ASP A 51 0.89 -20.93 -0.62
C ASP A 51 1.94 -21.26 -1.69
N GLY A 52 2.11 -20.42 -2.72
CA GLY A 52 3.07 -20.64 -3.81
C GLY A 52 2.73 -21.77 -4.78
N ARG A 53 1.50 -22.29 -4.75
CA ARG A 53 1.00 -23.28 -5.72
C ARG A 53 0.70 -22.68 -7.08
N ARG A 54 0.61 -21.35 -7.15
CA ARG A 54 0.47 -20.56 -8.38
C ARG A 54 1.38 -19.34 -8.36
N GLY A 55 1.84 -18.94 -9.54
CA GLY A 55 2.68 -17.76 -9.76
C GLY A 55 2.06 -16.67 -10.65
N ASP A 56 0.83 -16.85 -11.13
CA ASP A 56 0.14 -15.94 -12.07
C ASP A 56 -0.48 -14.69 -11.40
N GLY A 57 -0.05 -14.34 -10.19
CA GLY A 57 -0.67 -13.28 -9.41
C GLY A 57 0.15 -12.80 -8.21
N ILE A 58 -0.36 -11.75 -7.56
CA ILE A 58 0.30 -11.10 -6.44
C ILE A 58 -0.20 -11.71 -5.12
N ARG A 59 0.76 -12.15 -4.29
CA ARG A 59 0.49 -12.61 -2.92
C ARG A 59 -0.07 -11.51 -2.03
N THR A 60 -0.83 -11.90 -1.02
CA THR A 60 -1.44 -10.98 -0.06
C THR A 60 -0.38 -10.14 0.66
N GLU A 61 0.75 -10.75 1.05
CA GLU A 61 1.90 -10.09 1.68
C GLU A 61 2.52 -9.02 0.78
N VAL A 62 2.81 -9.35 -0.48
CA VAL A 62 3.43 -8.43 -1.46
C VAL A 62 2.50 -7.24 -1.71
N ARG A 63 1.19 -7.49 -1.81
CA ARG A 63 0.21 -6.43 -1.96
C ARG A 63 0.14 -5.53 -0.71
N ALA A 64 0.32 -6.08 0.48
CA ALA A 64 0.35 -5.31 1.71
C ALA A 64 1.58 -4.40 1.77
N GLU A 65 2.76 -4.95 1.47
CA GLU A 65 4.01 -4.19 1.46
C GLU A 65 4.02 -3.11 0.38
N LEU A 66 3.52 -3.41 -0.82
CA LEU A 66 3.38 -2.41 -1.88
C LEU A 66 2.52 -1.21 -1.45
N ARG A 67 1.44 -1.45 -0.68
CA ARG A 67 0.61 -0.37 -0.15
C ARG A 67 1.33 0.43 0.91
N ARG A 68 2.10 -0.21 1.79
CA ARG A 68 2.93 0.46 2.81
C ARG A 68 3.96 1.35 2.13
N LEU A 69 4.76 0.80 1.22
CA LEU A 69 5.79 1.52 0.48
C LEU A 69 5.23 2.71 -0.31
N LYS A 70 4.05 2.56 -0.95
CA LYS A 70 3.41 3.69 -1.63
C LYS A 70 3.02 4.83 -0.68
N ARG A 71 2.57 4.53 0.54
CA ARG A 71 2.26 5.54 1.55
C ARG A 71 3.52 6.22 2.06
N ASP A 72 4.56 5.43 2.36
CA ASP A 72 5.84 5.96 2.84
C ASP A 72 6.51 6.83 1.78
N ASN A 73 6.53 6.39 0.52
CA ASN A 73 7.05 7.19 -0.59
C ASN A 73 6.30 8.52 -0.73
N LYS A 74 4.97 8.52 -0.61
CA LYS A 74 4.18 9.76 -0.63
C LYS A 74 4.59 10.70 0.51
N ARG A 75 4.74 10.18 1.73
CA ARG A 75 5.18 10.94 2.92
C ARG A 75 6.56 11.56 2.69
N LEU A 76 7.54 10.74 2.29
CA LEU A 76 8.91 11.18 2.02
C LEU A 76 8.99 12.23 0.91
N ARG A 77 8.16 12.14 -0.13
CA ARG A 77 8.09 13.15 -1.20
C ARG A 77 7.59 14.50 -0.68
N ILE A 78 6.65 14.50 0.26
CA ILE A 78 6.13 15.71 0.90
C ILE A 78 7.21 16.33 1.79
N GLU A 79 7.83 15.52 2.67
CA GLU A 79 8.92 15.96 3.55
C GLU A 79 10.07 16.57 2.75
N ARG A 80 10.53 15.88 1.70
CA ARG A 80 11.57 16.40 0.80
C ARG A 80 11.18 17.74 0.18
N LYS A 81 9.91 17.92 -0.20
CA LYS A 81 9.43 19.19 -0.79
C LYS A 81 9.50 20.34 0.22
N ILE A 82 9.10 20.08 1.47
CA ILE A 82 9.16 21.07 2.55
C ILE A 82 10.62 21.45 2.82
N LEU A 83 11.50 20.46 3.01
CA LEU A 83 12.92 20.70 3.27
C LEU A 83 13.61 21.46 2.13
N ARG A 84 13.31 21.13 0.87
CA ARG A 84 13.84 21.90 -0.27
C ARG A 84 13.37 23.35 -0.28
N ARG A 85 12.11 23.60 0.10
CA ARG A 85 11.58 24.97 0.17
C ARG A 85 12.20 25.75 1.32
N ALA A 86 12.40 25.12 2.48
CA ALA A 86 13.11 25.72 3.60
C ALA A 86 14.56 26.03 3.23
N ALA A 87 15.29 25.09 2.63
CA ALA A 87 16.67 25.30 2.19
C ALA A 87 16.80 26.43 1.17
N ALA A 88 15.87 26.54 0.22
CA ALA A 88 15.84 27.65 -0.74
C ALA A 88 15.60 29.00 -0.04
N TRP A 89 14.68 29.05 0.93
CA TRP A 89 14.41 30.25 1.71
C TRP A 89 15.63 30.70 2.52
N PHE A 90 16.31 29.77 3.22
CA PHE A 90 17.53 30.08 3.96
C PHE A 90 18.69 30.51 3.06
N ALA A 91 18.83 29.94 1.85
CA ALA A 91 19.85 30.35 0.90
C ALA A 91 19.62 31.79 0.40
N ASP A 92 18.36 32.15 0.14
CA ASP A 92 17.97 33.51 -0.28
C ASP A 92 18.23 34.54 0.83
N GLU A 93 17.88 34.21 2.09
CA GLU A 93 18.14 35.08 3.24
C GLU A 93 19.64 35.33 3.48
N LYS A 94 20.48 34.29 3.32
CA LYS A 94 21.94 34.47 3.43
C LYS A 94 22.49 35.42 2.36
N ASN A 95 22.02 35.30 1.13
CA ASN A 95 22.46 36.18 0.05
C ASN A 95 22.01 37.63 0.28
N ALA A 96 20.79 37.84 0.80
CA ALA A 96 20.29 39.18 1.14
C ALA A 96 21.07 39.83 2.30
N GLY A 97 21.57 39.05 3.27
CA GLY A 97 22.40 39.54 4.37
C GLY A 97 23.84 39.91 3.96
N GLU A 98 24.39 39.26 2.93
CA GLU A 98 25.73 39.57 2.41
C GLU A 98 25.76 40.85 1.57
N ASP A 99 24.66 41.18 0.87
CA ASP A 99 24.54 42.40 0.05
C ASP A 99 24.48 43.69 0.90
N LEU A 100 23.93 43.60 2.12
CA LEU A 100 23.88 44.72 3.07
C LEU A 100 25.22 44.95 3.80
N GLY A 101 26.18 44.04 3.70
CA GLY A 101 27.50 44.13 4.32
C GLY A 101 28.59 44.78 3.45
N GLN A 102 28.35 45.01 2.17
CA GLN A 102 29.36 45.49 1.21
C GLN A 102 29.26 46.99 0.83
N GLY A 103 28.33 47.73 1.44
CA GLY A 103 28.15 49.18 1.18
C GLY A 103 29.04 50.13 1.98
N GLY A 104 29.96 49.62 2.82
CA GLY A 104 30.64 50.40 3.86
C GLY A 104 32.14 50.62 3.68
N ARG A 105 32.69 50.73 2.46
CA ARG A 105 34.08 51.20 2.22
C ARG A 105 34.23 51.86 0.85
N ARG A 106 33.77 53.11 0.76
CA ARG A 106 34.18 54.13 -0.22
C ARG A 106 33.88 55.50 0.41
N ASP A 107 34.73 56.50 0.56
CA ASP A 107 36.14 56.77 0.31
C ASP A 107 36.53 57.87 1.32
N LEU A 108 37.80 57.91 1.78
CA LEU A 108 38.41 59.11 2.39
C LEU A 108 38.91 60.03 1.29
#